data_AF-A0A2V8R1F4-F1
#
_entry.id   AF-A0A2V8R1F4-F1
#
_cell.length_a   1.000
_cell.length_b   1.000
_cell.length_c   1.000
_cell.angle_alpha   90.00
_cell.angle_beta   90.00
_cell.angle_gamma   90.00
#
_symmetry.space_group_name_H-M   'P 1'
#
loop_
_entity.id
_entity.type
_entity.pdbx_description
1 polymer ?
#
loop_
_entity_poly.entity_id
_entity_poly.type
_entity_poly.pdbx_seq_one_letter_code
_entity_poly.pdbx_strand_id
1 'polypeptide(L)'
;MKKLLHVVLLLAAGLSACDVLDQFSPARRLAKAEEEMRAAKDDYWRLWPLGEAAMASVDVGDYEKAKRYADELLRLSHGLFPKERPDADGIHKGNLVLGRLALRAGNAEESKAYLLESARVEGSPALDSFGPNMTLARELLDRGEREAVLEYFDLCEKFWEHGRDKLATWRKQVEAGEVPDFGANMIS
;
A
#
# COMPACT_ATOMS: atom_id res chain seq x y z
N MET A 1 -5.01 27.52 -35.20
CA MET A 1 -4.96 28.45 -34.05
C MET A 1 -5.12 27.64 -32.77
N LYS A 2 -4.51 28.12 -31.68
CA LYS A 2 -3.88 27.34 -30.59
C LYS A 2 -4.85 26.61 -29.64
N LYS A 3 -4.39 25.44 -29.18
CA LYS A 3 -4.89 24.63 -28.06
C LYS A 3 -4.94 25.46 -26.77
N LEU A 4 -6.08 25.46 -26.07
CA LEU A 4 -6.21 26.06 -24.73
C LEU A 4 -5.93 24.98 -23.68
N LEU A 5 -4.67 24.92 -23.25
CA LEU A 5 -4.24 24.15 -22.09
C LEU A 5 -4.75 24.90 -20.84
N HIS A 6 -5.65 24.29 -20.07
CA HIS A 6 -6.04 24.81 -18.77
C HIS A 6 -4.91 24.56 -17.78
N VAL A 7 -4.02 25.55 -17.67
CA VAL A 7 -3.03 25.64 -16.60
C VAL A 7 -3.79 26.02 -15.33
N VAL A 8 -3.77 25.11 -14.35
CA VAL A 8 -4.29 25.33 -13.00
C VAL A 8 -3.50 26.48 -12.36
N LEU A 9 -4.21 27.57 -12.09
CA LEU A 9 -3.73 28.70 -11.33
C LEU A 9 -3.78 28.31 -9.84
N LEU A 10 -2.63 28.14 -9.19
CA LEU A 10 -2.54 28.07 -7.72
C LEU A 10 -1.73 29.28 -7.23
N LEU A 11 -2.46 30.31 -6.83
CA LEU A 11 -1.98 31.45 -6.05
C LEU A 11 -2.11 31.09 -4.57
N ALA A 12 -1.03 30.64 -3.94
CA ALA A 12 -0.80 30.76 -2.50
C ALA A 12 0.70 30.59 -2.19
N ALA A 13 1.34 31.65 -1.71
CA ALA A 13 2.64 31.72 -1.04
C ALA A 13 3.81 30.85 -1.59
N GLY A 14 4.61 31.44 -2.49
CA GLY A 14 6.08 31.30 -2.50
C GLY A 14 6.74 29.94 -2.79
N LEU A 15 5.99 28.84 -2.94
CA LEU A 15 6.57 27.55 -3.29
C LEU A 15 6.68 27.40 -4.81
N SER A 16 7.87 27.06 -5.29
CA SER A 16 8.07 26.66 -6.68
C SER A 16 7.33 25.35 -6.98
N ALA A 17 7.08 25.05 -8.25
CA ALA A 17 6.51 23.75 -8.63
C ALA A 17 7.38 22.57 -8.15
N CYS A 18 8.70 22.77 -8.01
CA CYS A 18 9.60 21.79 -7.41
C CYS A 18 9.32 21.60 -5.92
N ASP A 19 9.05 22.69 -5.18
CA ASP A 19 8.72 22.64 -3.75
C ASP A 19 7.34 22.01 -3.49
N VAL A 20 6.37 22.19 -4.40
CA VAL A 20 5.06 21.52 -4.32
C VAL A 20 5.17 20.03 -4.64
N LEU A 21 5.99 19.64 -5.63
CA LEU A 21 6.21 18.23 -5.96
C LEU A 21 7.01 17.50 -4.87
N ASP A 22 7.94 18.20 -4.21
CA ASP A 22 8.72 17.65 -3.11
C ASP A 22 7.89 17.41 -1.84
N GLN A 23 6.77 18.13 -1.65
CA GLN A 23 5.84 17.87 -0.54
C GLN A 23 5.25 16.46 -0.55
N PHE A 24 5.12 15.84 -1.73
CA PHE A 24 4.53 14.52 -1.91
C PHE A 24 5.55 13.43 -2.26
N SER A 25 6.86 13.74 -2.17
CA SER A 25 7.91 12.79 -2.52
C SER A 25 7.93 11.61 -1.53
N PRO A 26 8.25 10.38 -2.00
CA PRO A 26 8.44 9.24 -1.11
C PRO A 26 9.48 9.49 0.00
N ALA A 27 10.54 10.26 -0.32
CA ALA A 27 11.58 10.63 0.66
C ALA A 27 11.01 11.47 1.81
N ARG A 28 10.14 12.45 1.50
CA ARG A 28 9.51 13.26 2.52
C ARG A 28 8.48 12.49 3.34
N ARG A 29 7.72 11.58 2.69
CA ARG A 29 6.82 10.64 3.41
C ARG A 29 7.59 9.80 4.41
N LEU A 30 8.72 9.22 3.99
CA LEU A 30 9.58 8.43 4.88
C LEU A 30 10.11 9.28 6.04
N ALA A 31 10.67 10.46 5.76
CA ALA A 31 11.24 11.32 6.80
C ALA A 31 10.19 11.73 7.85
N LYS A 32 8.98 12.11 7.40
CA LYS A 32 7.86 12.45 8.28
C LYS A 32 7.42 11.24 9.12
N ALA A 33 7.26 10.07 8.50
CA ALA A 33 6.88 8.85 9.20
C ALA A 33 7.91 8.46 10.27
N GLU A 34 9.22 8.54 9.97
CA GLU A 34 10.28 8.29 10.96
C GLU A 34 10.29 9.31 12.10
N GLU A 35 9.95 10.58 11.83
CA GLU A 35 9.79 11.60 12.87
C GLU A 35 8.60 11.29 13.79
N GLU A 36 7.44 10.99 13.21
CA GLU A 36 6.23 10.60 13.96
C GLU A 36 6.46 9.32 14.77
N MET A 37 7.19 8.34 14.23
CA MET A 37 7.60 7.14 14.98
C MET A 37 8.47 7.47 16.19
N ARG A 38 9.43 8.40 16.06
CA ARG A 38 10.29 8.83 17.18
C ARG A 38 9.50 9.62 18.24
N ALA A 39 8.47 10.34 17.81
CA ALA A 39 7.60 11.11 18.70
C ALA A 39 6.47 10.27 19.34
N ALA A 40 6.24 9.05 18.85
CA ALA A 40 5.19 8.17 19.35
C ALA A 40 5.41 7.81 20.82
N LYS A 41 4.33 7.88 21.61
CA LYS A 41 4.39 7.70 23.07
C LYS A 41 4.61 6.26 23.51
N ASP A 42 4.17 5.30 22.70
CA ASP A 42 4.24 3.86 22.91
C ASP A 42 4.12 3.14 21.56
N ASP A 43 4.27 1.81 21.56
CA ASP A 43 4.21 1.01 20.33
C ASP A 43 2.84 1.07 19.64
N TYR A 44 1.74 1.27 20.37
CA TYR A 44 0.40 1.38 19.76
C TYR A 44 0.31 2.63 18.88
N TRP A 45 0.75 3.79 19.37
CA TRP A 45 0.76 5.02 18.55
C TRP A 45 1.85 5.02 17.48
N ARG A 46 2.84 4.14 17.60
CA ARG A 46 3.92 3.99 16.63
C ARG A 46 3.53 3.13 15.42
N LEU A 47 2.51 2.28 15.53
CA LEU A 47 2.06 1.38 14.45
C LEU A 47 1.76 2.11 13.15
N TRP A 48 0.96 3.18 13.22
CA TRP A 48 0.57 3.93 12.03
C TRP A 48 1.77 4.50 11.27
N PRO A 49 2.63 5.34 11.88
CA PRO A 49 3.79 5.87 11.16
C PRO A 49 4.82 4.78 10.83
N LEU A 50 4.88 3.66 11.55
CA LEU A 50 5.69 2.50 11.17
C LEU A 50 5.23 1.89 9.85
N GLY A 51 3.92 1.73 9.63
CA GLY A 51 3.36 1.28 8.36
C GLY A 51 3.69 2.21 7.20
N GLU A 52 3.55 3.52 7.42
CA GLU A 52 3.93 4.53 6.42
C GLU A 52 5.43 4.52 6.10
N ALA A 53 6.28 4.37 7.12
CA ALA A 53 7.72 4.27 6.95
C ALA A 53 8.08 3.00 6.15
N ALA A 54 7.44 1.86 6.42
CA ALA A 54 7.67 0.62 5.69
C ALA A 54 7.35 0.78 4.19
N MET A 55 6.16 1.30 3.87
CA MET A 55 5.71 1.52 2.49
C MET A 55 6.62 2.53 1.75
N ALA A 56 6.89 3.68 2.37
CA ALA A 56 7.73 4.72 1.78
C ALA A 56 9.20 4.28 1.60
N SER A 57 9.71 3.42 2.48
CA SER A 57 11.07 2.87 2.36
C SER A 57 11.25 2.05 1.08
N VAL A 58 10.24 1.27 0.67
CA VAL A 58 10.27 0.56 -0.62
C VAL A 58 10.33 1.55 -1.78
N ASP A 59 9.54 2.62 -1.72
CA ASP A 59 9.41 3.60 -2.80
C ASP A 59 10.68 4.45 -2.99
N VAL A 60 11.48 4.66 -1.94
CA VAL A 60 12.79 5.33 -2.05
C VAL A 60 13.94 4.37 -2.34
N GLY A 61 13.68 3.06 -2.39
CA GLY A 61 14.70 2.04 -2.64
C GLY A 61 15.54 1.64 -1.42
N ASP A 62 15.16 2.03 -0.20
CA ASP A 62 15.82 1.60 1.04
C ASP A 62 15.20 0.28 1.52
N TYR A 63 15.58 -0.80 0.85
CA TYR A 63 15.01 -2.13 1.07
C TYR A 63 15.34 -2.72 2.45
N GLU A 64 16.48 -2.34 3.03
CA GLU A 64 16.86 -2.75 4.39
C GLU A 64 15.95 -2.10 5.44
N LYS A 65 15.64 -0.80 5.30
CA LYS A 65 14.62 -0.14 6.13
C LYS A 65 13.25 -0.76 5.92
N ALA A 66 12.84 -0.94 4.66
CA ALA A 66 11.54 -1.48 4.33
C ALA A 66 11.30 -2.84 4.99
N LYS A 67 12.28 -3.75 4.88
CA LYS A 67 12.19 -5.08 5.50
C LYS A 67 12.08 -4.98 7.02
N ARG A 68 12.98 -4.22 7.65
CA ARG A 68 13.00 -4.07 9.11
C ARG A 68 11.69 -3.49 9.64
N TYR A 69 11.15 -2.46 8.99
CA TYR A 69 9.90 -1.83 9.41
C TYR A 69 8.70 -2.74 9.17
N ALA A 70 8.66 -3.49 8.06
CA ALA A 70 7.58 -4.45 7.81
C ALA A 70 7.60 -5.63 8.80
N ASP A 71 8.77 -6.21 9.07
CA ASP A 71 8.90 -7.30 10.06
C ASP A 71 8.47 -6.83 11.46
N GLU A 72 8.88 -5.61 11.84
CA GLU A 72 8.47 -5.02 13.11
C GLU A 72 6.96 -4.75 13.16
N LEU A 73 6.38 -4.24 12.08
CA LEU A 73 4.97 -3.96 11.97
C LEU A 73 4.15 -5.24 12.16
N LEU A 74 4.47 -6.31 11.43
CA LEU A 74 3.79 -7.61 11.59
C LEU A 74 3.90 -8.13 13.02
N ARG A 75 5.08 -8.03 13.64
CA ARG A 75 5.28 -8.44 15.04
C ARG A 75 4.37 -7.65 15.99
N LEU A 76 4.28 -6.33 15.84
CA LEU A 76 3.45 -5.49 16.70
C LEU A 76 1.96 -5.68 16.44
N SER A 77 1.54 -5.78 15.18
CA SER A 77 0.13 -5.98 14.81
C SER A 77 -0.44 -7.30 15.33
N HIS A 78 0.40 -8.34 15.46
CA HIS A 78 0.03 -9.59 16.14
C HIS A 78 0.19 -9.55 17.67
N GLY A 79 1.14 -8.75 18.19
CA GLY A 79 1.52 -8.78 19.60
C GLY A 79 0.75 -7.81 20.51
N LEU A 80 0.27 -6.68 19.98
CA LEU A 80 -0.40 -5.63 20.76
C LEU A 80 -1.91 -5.82 20.87
N PHE A 81 -2.49 -6.70 20.06
CA PHE A 81 -3.93 -6.89 19.93
C PHE A 81 -4.31 -8.32 20.31
N PRO A 82 -5.58 -8.56 20.70
CA PRO A 82 -6.08 -9.92 20.91
C PRO A 82 -5.84 -10.78 19.67
N LYS A 83 -5.49 -12.06 19.89
CA LYS A 83 -5.15 -12.99 18.80
C LYS A 83 -6.30 -13.15 17.79
N GLU A 84 -7.54 -13.04 18.27
CA GLU A 84 -8.76 -13.17 17.48
C GLU A 84 -9.02 -11.93 16.61
N ARG A 85 -8.40 -10.80 16.93
CA ARG A 85 -8.59 -9.52 16.24
C ARG A 85 -7.29 -8.73 16.18
N PRO A 86 -6.28 -9.20 15.44
CA PRO A 86 -5.03 -8.48 15.28
C PRO A 86 -5.25 -7.20 14.46
N ASP A 87 -4.25 -6.32 14.43
CA ASP A 87 -4.30 -5.10 13.63
C ASP A 87 -4.21 -5.41 12.13
N ALA A 88 -5.35 -5.35 11.46
CA ALA A 88 -5.48 -5.67 10.04
C ALA A 88 -4.73 -4.69 9.14
N ASP A 89 -4.65 -3.41 9.50
CA ASP A 89 -3.94 -2.40 8.68
C ASP A 89 -2.44 -2.67 8.64
N GLY A 90 -1.82 -2.94 9.79
CA GLY A 90 -0.41 -3.26 9.87
C GLY A 90 -0.08 -4.62 9.26
N ILE A 91 -0.94 -5.64 9.44
CA ILE A 91 -0.79 -6.93 8.74
C ILE A 91 -0.84 -6.74 7.22
N HIS A 92 -1.81 -5.95 6.74
CA HIS A 92 -1.96 -5.67 5.33
C HIS A 92 -0.70 -4.98 4.76
N LYS A 93 -0.30 -3.84 5.33
CA LYS A 93 0.86 -3.06 4.86
C LYS A 93 2.18 -3.83 4.99
N GLY A 94 2.38 -4.55 6.10
CA GLY A 94 3.60 -5.32 6.33
C GLY A 94 3.80 -6.41 5.28
N ASN A 95 2.76 -7.18 4.99
CA ASN A 95 2.81 -8.21 3.95
C ASN A 95 2.98 -7.61 2.55
N LEU A 96 2.32 -6.49 2.22
CA LEU A 96 2.53 -5.82 0.94
C LEU A 96 4.00 -5.41 0.75
N VAL A 97 4.63 -4.83 1.77
CA VAL A 97 6.05 -4.47 1.70
C VAL A 97 6.93 -5.69 1.48
N LEU A 98 6.76 -6.75 2.27
CA LEU A 98 7.56 -7.97 2.11
C LEU A 98 7.36 -8.63 0.74
N GLY A 99 6.14 -8.63 0.21
CA GLY A 99 5.85 -9.12 -1.13
C GLY A 99 6.54 -8.29 -2.22
N ARG A 100 6.51 -6.94 -2.11
CA ARG A 100 7.22 -6.04 -3.03
C ARG A 100 8.73 -6.26 -3.01
N LEU A 101 9.31 -6.56 -1.84
CA LEU A 101 10.73 -6.89 -1.70
C LEU A 101 11.05 -8.25 -2.33
N ALA A 102 10.26 -9.28 -2.04
CA ALA A 102 10.40 -10.61 -2.65
C ALA A 102 10.36 -10.53 -4.19
N LEU A 103 9.43 -9.75 -4.73
CA LEU A 103 9.28 -9.56 -6.17
C LEU A 103 10.48 -8.87 -6.83
N ARG A 104 11.11 -7.90 -6.13
CA ARG A 104 12.35 -7.24 -6.57
C ARG A 104 13.55 -8.18 -6.52
N ALA A 105 13.57 -9.12 -5.57
CA ALA A 105 14.56 -10.18 -5.49
C ALA A 105 14.37 -11.29 -6.55
N GLY A 106 13.29 -11.23 -7.35
CA GLY A 106 12.97 -12.24 -8.35
C GLY A 106 12.14 -13.42 -7.82
N ASN A 107 11.68 -13.37 -6.57
CA ASN A 107 10.89 -14.42 -5.95
C ASN A 107 9.39 -14.17 -6.15
N ALA A 108 8.88 -14.44 -7.35
CA ALA A 108 7.46 -14.24 -7.68
C ALA A 108 6.52 -15.08 -6.80
N GLU A 109 6.87 -16.34 -6.51
CA GLU A 109 6.04 -17.22 -5.65
C GLU A 109 5.89 -16.67 -4.22
N GLU A 110 6.98 -16.23 -3.62
CA GLU A 110 6.98 -15.63 -2.28
C GLU A 110 6.20 -14.31 -2.27
N SER A 111 6.35 -13.50 -3.32
CA SER A 111 5.56 -12.28 -3.50
C SER A 111 4.06 -12.56 -3.59
N LYS A 112 3.64 -13.61 -4.29
CA LYS A 112 2.23 -14.02 -4.36
C LYS A 112 1.70 -14.44 -3.01
N ALA A 113 2.46 -15.25 -2.27
CA ALA A 113 2.09 -15.66 -0.91
C ALA A 113 1.86 -14.45 -0.01
N TYR A 114 2.79 -13.48 -0.02
CA TYR A 114 2.64 -12.24 0.75
C TYR A 114 1.42 -11.40 0.31
N LEU A 115 1.11 -11.32 -0.99
CA LEU A 115 -0.10 -10.64 -1.44
C LEU A 115 -1.35 -11.28 -0.80
N LEU A 116 -1.47 -12.60 -0.84
CA LEU A 116 -2.62 -13.31 -0.29
C LEU A 116 -2.72 -13.16 1.22
N GLU A 117 -1.61 -13.33 1.95
CA GLU A 117 -1.56 -13.12 3.40
C GLU A 117 -1.97 -11.69 3.79
N SER A 118 -1.64 -10.69 2.96
CA SER A 118 -2.07 -9.31 3.22
C SER A 118 -3.59 -9.11 3.24
N ALA A 119 -4.36 -10.00 2.60
CA ALA A 119 -5.83 -9.94 2.58
C ALA A 119 -6.50 -11.02 3.46
N ARG A 120 -5.74 -11.86 4.16
CA ARG A 120 -6.28 -12.82 5.15
C ARG A 120 -6.52 -12.14 6.50
N VAL A 121 -7.30 -11.07 6.47
CA VAL A 121 -7.69 -10.26 7.65
C VAL A 121 -9.21 -10.07 7.68
N GLU A 122 -9.76 -9.71 8.83
CA GLU A 122 -11.21 -9.43 8.97
C GLU A 122 -11.62 -8.05 8.44
N GLY A 123 -10.66 -7.20 8.08
CA GLY A 123 -10.89 -5.80 7.70
C GLY A 123 -10.53 -4.82 8.82
N SER A 124 -10.71 -3.53 8.55
CA SER A 124 -10.44 -2.41 9.45
C SER A 124 -11.25 -1.19 9.00
N PRO A 125 -11.50 -0.18 9.86
CA PRO A 125 -12.15 1.04 9.41
C PRO A 125 -11.49 1.70 8.19
N ALA A 126 -10.17 1.56 8.02
CA ALA A 126 -9.46 2.09 6.85
C ALA A 126 -9.64 1.18 5.62
N LEU A 127 -9.45 -0.14 5.77
CA LEU A 127 -9.63 -1.12 4.68
C LEU A 127 -11.08 -1.18 4.19
N ASP A 128 -12.05 -1.07 5.08
CA ASP A 128 -13.47 -1.14 4.75
C ASP A 128 -13.91 0.13 3.99
N SER A 129 -13.26 1.28 4.26
CA SER A 129 -13.60 2.57 3.67
C SER A 129 -12.82 2.84 2.38
N PHE A 130 -11.50 2.97 2.47
CA PHE A 130 -10.65 3.32 1.33
C PHE A 130 -10.37 2.11 0.43
N GLY A 131 -10.39 0.92 1.01
CA GLY A 131 -10.06 -0.32 0.34
C GLY A 131 -8.61 -0.78 0.58
N PRO A 132 -8.28 -1.97 0.05
CA PRO A 132 -6.93 -2.49 0.07
C PRO A 132 -5.99 -1.66 -0.82
N ASN A 133 -4.69 -1.69 -0.51
CA ASN A 133 -3.68 -1.13 -1.40
C ASN A 133 -3.32 -2.14 -2.50
N MET A 134 -3.39 -1.70 -3.75
CA MET A 134 -3.23 -2.51 -4.97
C MET A 134 -1.81 -2.46 -5.55
N THR A 135 -0.84 -1.83 -4.87
CA THR A 135 0.51 -1.64 -5.42
C THR A 135 1.21 -2.97 -5.71
N LEU A 136 1.16 -3.93 -4.77
CA LEU A 136 1.76 -5.25 -5.01
C LEU A 136 0.99 -6.04 -6.09
N ALA A 137 -0.34 -5.96 -6.08
CA ALA A 137 -1.16 -6.59 -7.12
C ALA A 137 -0.79 -6.06 -8.51
N ARG A 138 -0.63 -4.73 -8.66
CA ARG A 138 -0.14 -4.09 -9.88
C ARG A 138 1.24 -4.62 -10.30
N GLU A 139 2.20 -4.62 -9.39
CA GLU A 139 3.57 -5.07 -9.68
C GLU A 139 3.65 -6.56 -10.10
N LEU A 140 2.73 -7.39 -9.58
CA LEU A 140 2.56 -8.80 -9.97
C LEU A 140 1.91 -8.93 -11.36
N LEU A 141 0.87 -8.14 -11.65
CA LEU A 141 0.24 -8.10 -12.97
C LEU A 141 1.22 -7.66 -14.07
N ASP A 142 2.09 -6.70 -13.78
CA ASP A 142 3.15 -6.24 -14.70
C ASP A 142 4.15 -7.38 -15.03
N ARG A 143 4.23 -8.42 -14.19
CA ARG A 143 5.00 -9.66 -14.43
C ARG A 143 4.17 -10.82 -15.00
N GLY A 144 2.88 -10.62 -15.23
CA GLY A 144 1.96 -11.61 -15.75
C GLY A 144 1.35 -12.55 -14.71
N GLU A 145 1.61 -12.32 -13.42
CA GLU A 145 1.13 -13.14 -12.30
C GLU A 145 -0.34 -12.81 -11.98
N ARG A 146 -1.27 -13.35 -12.75
CA ARG A 146 -2.70 -12.99 -12.68
C ARG A 146 -3.49 -13.76 -11.63
N GLU A 147 -3.21 -15.05 -11.49
CA GLU A 147 -4.01 -15.96 -10.65
C GLU A 147 -4.06 -15.52 -9.19
N ALA A 148 -2.90 -15.19 -8.60
CA ALA A 148 -2.85 -14.69 -7.22
C ALA A 148 -3.53 -13.33 -7.04
N VAL A 149 -3.56 -12.48 -8.07
CA VAL A 149 -4.26 -11.19 -8.01
C VAL A 149 -5.77 -11.36 -8.03
N LEU A 150 -6.27 -12.34 -8.80
CA LEU A 150 -7.68 -12.71 -8.80
C LEU A 150 -8.12 -13.30 -7.47
N GLU A 151 -7.31 -14.17 -6.85
CA GLU A 151 -7.57 -14.70 -5.50
C GLU A 151 -7.50 -13.58 -4.45
N TYR A 152 -6.56 -12.65 -4.59
CA TYR A 152 -6.48 -11.47 -3.73
C TYR A 152 -7.76 -10.63 -3.77
N PHE A 153 -8.37 -10.44 -4.95
CA PHE A 153 -9.67 -9.78 -5.07
C PHE A 153 -10.79 -10.53 -4.34
N ASP A 154 -10.81 -11.87 -4.40
CA ASP A 154 -11.78 -12.69 -3.66
C ASP A 154 -11.64 -12.53 -2.14
N LEU A 155 -10.40 -12.40 -1.65
CA LEU A 155 -10.15 -12.15 -0.23
C LEU A 155 -10.57 -10.74 0.17
N CYS A 156 -10.27 -9.74 -0.66
CA CYS A 156 -10.64 -8.34 -0.41
C CYS A 156 -12.15 -8.10 -0.38
N GLU A 157 -12.92 -8.81 -1.21
CA GLU A 157 -14.39 -8.70 -1.27
C GLU A 157 -15.09 -8.99 0.07
N LYS A 158 -14.43 -9.74 0.96
CA LYS A 158 -14.94 -10.10 2.29
C LYS A 158 -15.01 -8.92 3.25
N PHE A 159 -14.09 -7.96 3.13
CA PHE A 159 -14.05 -6.79 4.00
C PHE A 159 -14.39 -5.48 3.26
N TRP A 160 -14.13 -5.40 1.95
CA TRP A 160 -14.33 -4.16 1.19
C TRP A 160 -15.67 -4.14 0.44
N GLU A 161 -16.78 -4.05 1.19
CA GLU A 161 -18.13 -4.15 0.63
C GLU A 161 -18.45 -3.07 -0.41
N HIS A 162 -18.04 -1.83 -0.16
CA HIS A 162 -18.26 -0.70 -1.06
C HIS A 162 -17.36 -0.74 -2.30
N GLY A 163 -16.34 -1.61 -2.31
CA GLY A 163 -15.43 -1.80 -3.44
C GLY A 163 -15.80 -2.95 -4.37
N ARG A 164 -16.86 -3.72 -4.09
CA ARG A 164 -17.21 -4.92 -4.89
C ARG A 164 -17.39 -4.63 -6.37
N ASP A 165 -18.02 -3.51 -6.74
CA ASP A 165 -18.18 -3.12 -8.14
C ASP A 165 -16.83 -2.79 -8.83
N LYS A 166 -15.90 -2.18 -8.08
CA LYS A 166 -14.53 -1.94 -8.57
C LYS A 166 -13.77 -3.25 -8.74
N LEU A 167 -13.81 -4.13 -7.73
CA LEU A 167 -13.19 -5.45 -7.78
C LEU A 167 -13.72 -6.28 -8.96
N ALA A 168 -15.03 -6.27 -9.21
CA ALA A 168 -15.65 -6.96 -10.34
C ALA A 168 -15.20 -6.38 -11.69
N THR A 169 -15.02 -5.06 -11.77
CA THR A 169 -14.49 -4.40 -12.98
C THR A 169 -13.03 -4.76 -13.22
N TRP A 170 -12.18 -4.66 -12.19
CA TRP A 170 -10.77 -5.00 -12.25
C TRP A 170 -10.55 -6.48 -12.55
N ARG A 171 -11.39 -7.37 -12.01
CA ARG A 171 -11.38 -8.80 -12.33
C ARG A 171 -11.51 -9.05 -13.83
N LYS A 172 -12.52 -8.46 -14.48
CA LYS A 172 -12.74 -8.61 -15.93
C LYS A 172 -11.55 -8.13 -16.75
N GLN A 173 -10.92 -7.04 -16.34
CA GLN A 173 -9.73 -6.50 -17.00
C GLN A 173 -8.54 -7.47 -16.86
N VAL A 174 -8.29 -7.99 -15.65
CA VAL A 174 -7.22 -8.97 -15.40
C VAL A 174 -7.44 -10.25 -16.20
N GLU A 175 -8.67 -10.77 -16.24
CA GLU A 175 -9.05 -11.93 -17.04
C GLU A 175 -8.87 -11.71 -18.55
N ALA A 176 -9.08 -10.48 -19.03
CA ALA A 176 -8.83 -10.08 -20.42
C ALA A 176 -7.33 -9.86 -20.72
N GLY A 177 -6.45 -10.06 -19.74
CA GLY A 177 -5.02 -9.85 -19.90
C GLY A 177 -4.55 -8.42 -19.66
N GLU A 178 -5.45 -7.51 -19.29
CA GLU A 178 -5.16 -6.11 -19.02
C GLU A 178 -4.63 -5.88 -17.60
N VAL A 179 -4.03 -4.71 -17.37
CA VAL A 179 -3.64 -4.25 -16.05
C VAL A 179 -4.56 -3.10 -15.66
N PRO A 180 -5.43 -3.25 -14.65
CA PRO A 180 -6.35 -2.21 -14.23
C PRO A 180 -5.66 -0.91 -13.81
N ASP A 181 -6.36 0.20 -14.01
CA ASP A 181 -6.06 1.43 -13.28
C ASP A 181 -6.72 1.35 -11.90
N PHE A 182 -5.88 1.16 -10.88
CA PHE A 182 -6.32 1.07 -9.48
C PHE A 182 -6.55 2.44 -8.83
N GLY A 183 -6.17 3.55 -9.49
CA GLY A 183 -6.38 4.91 -8.99
C GLY A 183 -5.89 5.13 -7.55
N ALA A 184 -6.79 5.58 -6.68
CA ALA A 184 -6.47 5.90 -5.28
C ALA A 184 -6.01 4.69 -4.44
N ASN A 185 -6.31 3.46 -4.86
CA ASN A 185 -5.85 2.26 -4.17
C ASN A 185 -4.34 2.00 -4.37
N MET A 186 -3.62 2.87 -5.09
CA MET A 186 -2.14 2.84 -5.18
C MET A 186 -1.44 3.65 -4.09
N ILE A 187 -2.18 4.45 -3.30
CA ILE A 187 -1.61 5.38 -2.29
C ILE A 187 -2.20 5.19 -0.89
N SER A 188 -3.15 4.27 -0.72
CA SER A 188 -3.88 3.97 0.53
C SER A 188 -3.07 3.19 1.55
#